data_AF-A0A1H0QG91-F1
#
_entry.id   AF-A0A1H0QG91-F1
#
_cell.length_a   1.000
_cell.length_b   1.000
_cell.length_c   1.000
_cell.angle_alpha   90.00
_cell.angle_beta   90.00
_cell.angle_gamma   90.00
#
_symmetry.space_group_name_H-M   'P 1'
#
loop_
_entity.id
_entity.type
_entity.pdbx_description
1 polymer ?
#
loop_
_entity_poly.entity_id
_entity_poly.type
_entity_poly.pdbx_seq_one_letter_code
_entity_poly.pdbx_strand_id
1 'polypeptide(L)'
;MVRGYEIVAADINDSNNEDLNSELEYNLNRYYYSQDEQGSTIFITDKEQGIKNEYSYDDFGNVLDSREDVHNRITYTGQQFDGITQQYYLRARFYNPVIGRFTQEDVYRGDGLNLYAYCGNNPVGYFDPSGYKNCDSKVQSSSKSRLDELRQKHGRLTSEQLHSKINKRSGIEFSPRAAKSQLKNGGYKTYDIDKYSKAGKGGNRANGYAHTKQDGLIEAHHPIQDEWAKQWEKATGKKYSSYKAPTILLRTGKGEIHSKISALQSERWSIEGFNTDIVHEFNMGYKELIQAGAKCKYAKKAIREAYRYFDNIGGF
;
A
#
# COMPACT_ATOMS: atom_id res chain seq x y z
N MET A 1 3.59 10.09 5.31
CA MET A 1 2.80 10.40 6.49
C MET A 1 1.78 9.29 6.58
N VAL A 2 2.06 8.29 7.41
CA VAL A 2 1.02 7.37 7.87
C VAL A 2 0.09 8.26 8.69
N ARG A 3 -1.17 8.40 8.27
CA ARG A 3 -2.19 8.98 9.14
C ARG A 3 -2.43 7.91 10.19
N GLY A 4 -1.75 8.02 11.33
CA GLY A 4 -2.14 7.28 12.52
C GLY A 4 -3.53 7.76 12.88
N TYR A 5 -4.53 6.90 12.77
CA TYR A 5 -5.80 7.13 13.43
C TYR A 5 -5.56 6.77 14.90
N GLU A 6 -5.61 7.75 15.80
CA GLU A 6 -5.64 7.48 17.23
C GLU A 6 -7.01 6.88 17.56
N ILE A 7 -7.07 5.56 17.69
CA ILE A 7 -8.15 4.91 18.42
C ILE A 7 -7.63 4.69 19.84
N VAL A 8 -8.14 5.50 20.75
CA VAL A 8 -7.84 5.43 22.19
C VAL A 8 -8.84 4.46 22.81
N ALA A 9 -8.35 3.33 23.32
CA ALA A 9 -9.14 2.50 24.22
C ALA A 9 -8.61 2.70 25.64
N ALA A 10 -9.51 2.98 26.58
CA ALA A 10 -9.20 2.92 28.00
C ALA A 10 -9.86 1.66 28.54
N ASP A 11 -9.09 0.78 29.18
CA ASP A 11 -9.68 -0.31 29.94
C ASP A 11 -10.02 0.21 31.34
N ILE A 12 -11.26 0.03 31.76
CA ILE A 12 -11.67 0.28 33.15
C ILE A 12 -11.37 -1.02 33.90
N ASN A 13 -10.26 -1.05 34.63
CA ASN A 13 -9.93 -2.18 35.49
C ASN A 13 -11.00 -2.27 36.60
N ASP A 14 -11.80 -3.33 36.61
CA ASP A 14 -12.83 -3.52 37.65
C ASP A 14 -12.45 -4.62 38.64
N SER A 15 -12.58 -4.26 39.92
CA SER A 15 -12.62 -5.07 41.13
C SER A 15 -11.39 -5.91 41.53
N ASN A 16 -10.53 -5.35 42.39
CA ASN A 16 -9.87 -6.11 43.48
C ASN A 16 -9.36 -5.20 44.62
N ASN A 17 -10.01 -4.05 44.87
CA ASN A 17 -9.72 -3.28 46.08
C ASN A 17 -11.02 -3.06 46.85
N GLU A 18 -11.29 -3.98 47.78
CA GLU A 18 -12.16 -3.74 48.92
C GLU A 18 -11.49 -2.66 49.79
N ASP A 19 -11.62 -1.39 49.45
CA ASP A 19 -11.42 -0.31 50.41
C ASP A 19 -12.14 0.96 49.93
N LEU A 20 -13.34 1.15 50.49
CA LEU A 20 -14.12 2.38 50.41
C LEU A 20 -13.43 3.45 51.26
N ASN A 21 -12.81 4.45 50.60
CA ASN A 21 -12.76 5.88 50.96
C ASN A 21 -11.40 6.53 50.65
N SER A 22 -11.30 7.20 49.49
CA SER A 22 -10.65 8.51 49.27
C SER A 22 -10.34 8.65 47.79
N GLU A 23 -10.83 9.73 47.15
CA GLU A 23 -10.44 10.22 45.82
C GLU A 23 -10.11 9.14 44.77
N LEU A 24 -11.11 8.76 43.96
CA LEU A 24 -10.95 7.91 42.77
C LEU A 24 -10.00 8.58 41.76
N GLU A 25 -8.70 8.44 41.98
CA GLU A 25 -7.71 8.56 40.93
C GLU A 25 -7.91 7.34 40.02
N TYR A 26 -8.83 7.46 39.06
CA TYR A 26 -9.07 6.45 38.04
C TYR A 26 -7.75 6.20 37.31
N ASN A 27 -7.03 5.14 37.68
CA ASN A 27 -5.88 4.63 36.94
C ASN A 27 -6.36 4.03 35.62
N LEU A 28 -6.78 4.91 34.70
CA LEU A 28 -7.14 4.57 33.33
C LEU A 28 -5.87 4.11 32.61
N ASN A 29 -5.74 2.79 32.45
CA ASN A 29 -4.74 2.24 31.55
C ASN A 29 -5.19 2.52 30.12
N ARG A 30 -4.52 3.51 29.51
CA ARG A 30 -4.77 3.95 28.14
C ARG A 30 -3.87 3.18 27.18
N TYR A 31 -4.51 2.54 26.22
CA TYR A 31 -3.84 1.82 25.14
C TYR A 31 -4.17 2.45 23.78
N TYR A 32 -3.18 2.44 22.89
CA TYR A 32 -3.26 3.06 21.57
C TYR A 32 -3.13 2.00 20.49
N TYR A 33 -4.12 1.95 19.61
CA TYR A 33 -4.16 1.01 18.50
C TYR A 33 -3.48 1.60 17.27
N SER A 34 -2.50 0.87 16.73
CA SER A 34 -1.90 1.16 15.43
C SER A 34 -2.46 0.21 14.39
N GLN A 35 -3.09 0.75 13.34
CA GLN A 35 -3.77 -0.02 12.31
C GLN A 35 -3.07 0.08 10.94
N ASP A 36 -3.30 -0.92 10.09
CA ASP A 36 -2.86 -0.92 8.69
C ASP A 36 -3.79 -0.12 7.77
N GLU A 37 -3.57 -0.20 6.45
CA GLU A 37 -4.39 0.51 5.45
C GLU A 37 -5.83 -0.02 5.35
N GLN A 38 -6.09 -1.25 5.81
CA GLN A 38 -7.42 -1.87 5.85
C GLN A 38 -8.11 -1.74 7.22
N GLY A 39 -7.41 -1.20 8.23
CA GLY A 39 -7.92 -1.05 9.59
C GLY A 39 -7.61 -2.23 10.51
N SER A 40 -6.75 -3.18 10.10
CA SER A 40 -6.31 -4.28 10.96
C SER A 40 -5.36 -3.79 12.05
N THR A 41 -5.57 -4.21 13.30
CA THR A 41 -4.68 -3.88 14.42
C THR A 41 -3.33 -4.55 14.26
N ILE A 42 -2.25 -3.78 14.14
CA ILE A 42 -0.87 -4.28 14.01
C ILE A 42 -0.14 -4.22 15.35
N PHE A 43 -0.28 -3.11 16.08
CA PHE A 43 0.35 -2.93 17.39
C PHE A 43 -0.62 -2.29 18.37
N ILE A 44 -0.48 -2.65 19.64
CA ILE A 44 -1.08 -1.93 20.76
C ILE A 44 0.04 -1.42 21.64
N THR A 45 0.06 -0.11 21.90
CA THR A 45 1.07 0.51 22.77
C THR A 45 0.45 1.09 24.03
N ASP A 46 1.25 1.17 25.10
CA ASP A 46 0.88 1.91 26.32
C ASP A 46 1.19 3.41 26.20
N LYS A 47 0.93 4.16 27.28
CA LYS A 47 1.24 5.60 27.40
C LYS A 47 2.72 5.93 27.23
N GLU A 48 3.62 4.97 27.44
CA GLU A 48 5.08 5.13 27.32
C GLU A 48 5.58 4.69 25.93
N GLN A 49 4.66 4.38 25.01
CA GLN A 49 4.93 3.85 23.67
C GLN A 49 5.60 2.47 23.66
N GLY A 50 5.54 1.74 24.78
CA GLY A 50 5.94 0.34 24.83
C GLY A 50 4.92 -0.52 24.09
N ILE A 51 5.38 -1.41 23.20
CA ILE A 51 4.54 -2.38 22.50
C ILE A 51 4.07 -3.43 23.52
N LYS A 52 2.75 -3.54 23.67
CA LYS A 52 2.08 -4.56 24.49
C LYS A 52 1.57 -5.71 23.65
N ASN A 53 0.97 -5.40 22.50
CA ASN A 53 0.52 -6.42 21.58
C ASN A 53 1.08 -6.16 20.18
N GLU A 54 1.34 -7.23 19.47
CA GLU A 54 1.78 -7.25 18.08
C GLU A 54 1.04 -8.36 17.33
N TYR A 55 0.59 -8.06 16.12
CA TYR A 55 -0.12 -9.00 15.27
C TYR A 55 0.39 -8.94 13.85
N SER A 56 0.49 -10.12 13.23
CA SER A 56 0.70 -10.26 11.80
C SER A 56 -0.38 -11.18 11.23
N TYR A 57 -0.88 -10.82 10.04
CA TYR A 57 -1.95 -11.54 9.38
C TYR A 57 -1.53 -11.97 7.97
N ASP A 58 -2.13 -13.04 7.47
CA ASP A 58 -2.17 -13.30 6.03
C ASP A 58 -3.24 -12.45 5.34
N ASP A 59 -3.35 -12.61 4.01
CA ASP A 59 -4.30 -11.84 3.20
C ASP A 59 -5.76 -12.08 3.59
N PHE A 60 -6.09 -13.25 4.17
CA PHE A 60 -7.44 -13.64 4.59
C PHE A 60 -7.69 -13.41 6.08
N GLY A 61 -6.73 -12.83 6.81
CA GLY A 61 -6.88 -12.49 8.22
C GLY A 61 -6.53 -13.62 9.18
N ASN A 62 -5.86 -14.69 8.73
CA ASN A 62 -5.27 -15.67 9.66
C ASN A 62 -4.11 -15.01 10.39
N VAL A 63 -4.09 -15.13 11.72
CA VAL A 63 -2.98 -14.65 12.53
C VAL A 63 -1.78 -15.56 12.30
N LEU A 64 -0.70 -15.02 11.71
CA LEU A 64 0.54 -15.75 11.42
C LEU A 64 1.46 -15.79 12.63
N ASP A 65 1.57 -14.65 13.31
CA ASP A 65 2.32 -14.46 14.53
C ASP A 65 1.62 -13.40 15.37
N SER A 66 1.61 -13.61 16.68
CA SER A 66 1.01 -12.68 17.62
C SER A 66 1.68 -12.75 18.98
N ARG A 67 1.85 -11.58 19.57
CA ARG A 67 2.21 -11.42 20.98
C ARG A 67 1.14 -10.59 21.65
N GLU A 68 0.60 -11.07 22.76
CA GLU A 68 -0.40 -10.36 23.55
C GLU A 68 0.02 -10.28 25.01
N ASP A 69 0.39 -9.08 25.46
CA ASP A 69 0.61 -8.80 26.88
C ASP A 69 -0.68 -8.25 27.53
N VAL A 70 -1.62 -7.73 26.73
CA VAL A 70 -2.93 -7.21 27.15
C VAL A 70 -4.04 -7.93 26.37
N HIS A 71 -5.16 -8.24 27.02
CA HIS A 71 -6.27 -8.89 26.33
C HIS A 71 -6.86 -7.99 25.25
N ASN A 72 -6.95 -8.47 24.01
CA ASN A 72 -7.55 -7.73 22.90
C ASN A 72 -8.40 -8.67 22.03
N ARG A 73 -9.53 -8.15 21.57
CA ARG A 73 -10.40 -8.86 20.63
C ARG A 73 -10.50 -8.15 19.28
N ILE A 74 -10.02 -6.93 19.14
CA ILE A 74 -10.14 -6.14 17.91
C ILE A 74 -8.87 -6.30 17.08
N THR A 75 -8.94 -7.10 16.02
CA THR A 75 -7.76 -7.53 15.25
C THR A 75 -7.93 -7.21 13.76
N TYR A 76 -8.07 -8.22 12.88
CA TYR A 76 -8.09 -8.04 11.43
C TYR A 76 -9.26 -7.18 10.96
N THR A 77 -8.98 -6.19 10.10
CA THR A 77 -9.94 -5.17 9.58
C THR A 77 -10.79 -4.49 10.67
N GLY A 78 -10.28 -4.44 11.90
CA GLY A 78 -10.98 -3.89 13.06
C GLY A 78 -12.18 -4.74 13.53
N GLN A 79 -12.26 -6.01 13.15
CA GLN A 79 -13.32 -6.93 13.58
C GLN A 79 -12.95 -7.63 14.88
N GLN A 80 -13.99 -8.11 15.56
CA GLN A 80 -13.82 -8.85 16.80
C GLN A 80 -13.44 -10.31 16.49
N PHE A 81 -12.28 -10.76 16.96
CA PHE A 81 -11.85 -12.14 16.90
C PHE A 81 -12.29 -12.90 18.15
N ASP A 82 -12.88 -14.07 17.94
CA ASP A 82 -13.17 -15.03 18.98
C ASP A 82 -12.12 -16.15 18.94
N GLY A 83 -11.23 -16.15 19.94
CA GLY A 83 -10.16 -17.14 20.06
C GLY A 83 -10.65 -18.57 20.35
N ILE A 84 -11.89 -18.75 20.81
CA ILE A 84 -12.45 -20.10 21.06
C ILE A 84 -12.86 -20.75 19.74
N THR A 85 -13.60 -20.02 18.91
CA THR A 85 -14.10 -20.53 17.63
C THR A 85 -13.17 -20.26 16.46
N GLN A 86 -12.11 -19.46 16.69
CA GLN A 86 -11.14 -18.98 15.70
C GLN A 86 -11.81 -18.25 14.53
N GLN A 87 -12.78 -17.39 14.84
CA GLN A 87 -13.60 -16.70 13.85
C GLN A 87 -13.69 -15.21 14.14
N TYR A 88 -13.95 -14.44 13.08
CA TYR A 88 -14.26 -13.02 13.17
C TYR A 88 -15.76 -12.80 13.17
N TYR A 89 -16.24 -11.99 14.09
CA TYR A 89 -17.62 -11.54 14.11
C TYR A 89 -17.78 -10.27 13.27
N LEU A 90 -18.38 -10.42 12.08
CA LEU A 90 -18.62 -9.33 11.13
C LEU A 90 -20.05 -8.78 11.28
N ARG A 91 -20.60 -8.77 12.50
CA ARG A 91 -21.97 -8.33 12.83
C ARG A 91 -23.06 -9.25 12.29
N ALA A 92 -23.17 -9.36 10.96
CA ALA A 92 -24.18 -10.18 10.31
C ALA A 92 -23.84 -11.67 10.29
N ARG A 93 -22.56 -11.99 10.11
CA ARG A 93 -22.06 -13.35 9.91
C ARG A 93 -20.73 -13.54 10.62
N PHE A 94 -20.44 -14.79 10.94
CA PHE A 94 -19.11 -15.19 11.37
C PHE A 94 -18.26 -15.55 10.16
N TYR A 95 -17.05 -15.02 10.11
CA TYR A 95 -16.05 -15.26 9.09
C TYR A 95 -14.94 -16.15 9.66
N ASN A 96 -14.64 -17.24 8.96
CA ASN A 96 -13.54 -18.14 9.30
C ASN A 96 -12.34 -17.84 8.37
N PRO A 97 -11.25 -17.29 8.91
CA PRO A 97 -10.08 -16.92 8.11
C PRO A 97 -9.31 -18.15 7.60
N VAL A 98 -9.36 -19.29 8.31
CA VAL A 98 -8.60 -20.51 7.96
C VAL A 98 -9.08 -21.08 6.63
N ILE A 99 -10.39 -21.04 6.40
CA ILE A 99 -11.01 -21.47 5.14
C ILE A 99 -11.31 -20.31 4.18
N GLY A 100 -11.09 -19.07 4.62
CA GLY A 100 -11.34 -17.85 3.84
C GLY A 100 -12.82 -17.62 3.49
N ARG A 101 -13.76 -18.04 4.34
CA ARG A 101 -15.21 -18.01 4.05
C ARG A 101 -16.08 -17.67 5.26
N PHE A 102 -17.29 -17.17 5.00
CA PHE A 102 -18.33 -17.09 6.03
C PHE A 102 -18.80 -18.49 6.43
N THR A 103 -19.18 -18.66 7.70
CA THR A 103 -19.75 -19.92 8.21
C THR A 103 -21.27 -20.03 7.99
N GLN A 104 -21.89 -18.94 7.53
CA GLN A 104 -23.34 -18.83 7.32
C GLN A 104 -23.62 -18.29 5.91
N GLU A 105 -24.72 -18.73 5.31
CA GLU A 105 -25.17 -18.20 4.02
C GLU A 105 -25.47 -16.71 4.08
N ASP A 106 -25.13 -16.01 3.01
CA ASP A 106 -25.63 -14.67 2.79
C ASP A 106 -27.15 -14.67 2.62
N VAL A 107 -27.84 -13.92 3.49
CA VAL A 107 -29.26 -13.61 3.34
C VAL A 107 -29.47 -12.72 2.11
N TYR A 108 -28.48 -11.90 1.76
CA TYR A 108 -28.47 -11.08 0.57
C TYR A 108 -27.96 -11.89 -0.63
N ARG A 109 -28.86 -12.21 -1.57
CA ARG A 109 -28.55 -13.03 -2.76
C ARG A 109 -27.92 -12.23 -3.92
N GLY A 110 -27.48 -10.99 -3.67
CA GLY A 110 -26.92 -10.11 -4.71
C GLY A 110 -25.42 -10.27 -4.97
N ASP A 111 -24.72 -11.05 -4.14
CA ASP A 111 -23.24 -11.11 -4.08
C ASP A 111 -22.64 -12.23 -4.95
N GLY A 112 -23.43 -12.74 -5.89
CA GLY A 112 -23.08 -13.84 -6.78
C GLY A 112 -23.59 -15.19 -6.29
N LEU A 113 -23.19 -16.26 -6.99
CA LEU A 113 -23.67 -17.62 -6.71
C LEU A 113 -23.09 -18.22 -5.43
N ASN A 114 -21.97 -17.69 -4.93
CA ASN A 114 -21.30 -18.19 -3.74
C ASN A 114 -21.64 -17.37 -2.51
N LEU A 115 -22.63 -17.85 -1.76
CA LEU A 115 -23.22 -17.18 -0.59
C LEU A 115 -22.33 -17.21 0.66
N TYR A 116 -21.17 -17.86 0.58
CA TYR A 116 -20.20 -17.97 1.68
C TYR A 116 -18.90 -17.22 1.39
N ALA A 117 -18.79 -16.58 0.21
CA ALA A 117 -17.56 -15.92 -0.20
C ALA A 117 -17.27 -14.70 0.68
N TYR A 118 -16.05 -14.62 1.20
CA TYR A 118 -15.55 -13.40 1.81
C TYR A 118 -14.85 -12.54 0.76
N CYS A 119 -15.22 -11.27 0.69
CA CYS A 119 -14.58 -10.27 -0.17
C CYS A 119 -14.46 -10.64 -1.66
N GLY A 120 -15.36 -11.47 -2.19
CA GLY A 120 -15.24 -11.98 -3.57
C GLY A 120 -13.96 -12.78 -3.82
N ASN A 121 -13.39 -13.40 -2.78
CA ASN A 121 -12.06 -14.02 -2.74
C ASN A 121 -10.88 -13.06 -3.02
N ASN A 122 -11.09 -11.75 -2.85
CA ASN A 122 -10.04 -10.73 -2.96
C ASN A 122 -10.02 -9.82 -1.71
N PRO A 123 -9.62 -10.36 -0.54
CA PRO A 123 -9.56 -9.62 0.72
C PRO A 123 -8.43 -8.56 0.77
N VAL A 124 -7.50 -8.57 -0.18
CA VAL A 124 -6.49 -7.52 -0.32
C VAL A 124 -7.09 -6.24 -0.90
N GLY A 125 -8.02 -6.37 -1.86
CA GLY A 125 -8.66 -5.25 -2.55
C GLY A 125 -9.97 -4.78 -1.91
N TYR A 126 -10.67 -5.66 -1.19
CA TYR A 126 -11.98 -5.39 -0.61
C TYR A 126 -12.03 -5.73 0.88
N PHE A 127 -12.91 -5.05 1.61
CA PHE A 127 -13.20 -5.34 3.01
C PHE A 127 -14.72 -5.32 3.24
N ASP A 128 -15.23 -6.25 4.05
CA ASP A 128 -16.63 -6.29 4.44
C ASP A 128 -16.79 -5.91 5.92
N PRO A 129 -17.15 -4.65 6.24
CA PRO A 129 -17.36 -4.22 7.61
C PRO A 129 -18.71 -4.65 8.20
N SER A 130 -19.65 -5.17 7.42
CA SER A 130 -21.00 -5.51 7.89
C SER A 130 -21.36 -6.98 7.77
N GLY A 131 -20.54 -7.80 7.11
CA GLY A 131 -20.86 -9.18 6.77
C GLY A 131 -21.98 -9.29 5.72
N TYR A 132 -22.24 -8.25 4.95
CA TYR A 132 -23.25 -8.17 3.88
C TYR A 132 -22.76 -7.39 2.66
N LYS A 133 -21.49 -6.96 2.64
CA LYS A 133 -21.01 -6.11 1.55
C LYS A 133 -20.66 -6.94 0.33
N ASN A 134 -21.43 -6.68 -0.72
CA ASN A 134 -21.11 -7.08 -2.07
C ASN A 134 -19.72 -6.59 -2.50
N CYS A 135 -18.83 -7.52 -2.84
CA CYS A 135 -17.53 -7.22 -3.44
C CYS A 135 -17.55 -7.28 -4.97
N ASP A 136 -18.71 -7.63 -5.53
CA ASP A 136 -19.08 -7.54 -6.94
C ASP A 136 -19.66 -6.16 -7.31
N SER A 137 -19.49 -5.16 -6.42
CA SER A 137 -19.43 -3.81 -6.94
C SER A 137 -18.11 -3.65 -7.72
N LYS A 138 -18.14 -4.01 -9.02
CA LYS A 138 -17.89 -2.94 -10.00
C LYS A 138 -18.65 -1.77 -9.40
N VAL A 139 -17.97 -0.70 -9.01
CA VAL A 139 -18.66 0.51 -8.62
C VAL A 139 -19.46 0.94 -9.84
N GLN A 140 -20.65 0.36 -10.02
CA GLN A 140 -21.76 0.98 -10.68
C GLN A 140 -22.08 2.11 -9.72
N SER A 141 -21.35 3.20 -9.89
CA SER A 141 -21.73 4.52 -9.44
C SER A 141 -23.00 4.90 -10.21
N SER A 142 -24.09 4.18 -9.93
CA SER A 142 -25.45 4.58 -10.29
C SER A 142 -25.91 5.74 -9.40
N SER A 143 -25.20 6.02 -8.30
CA SER A 143 -25.10 7.38 -7.78
C SER A 143 -24.02 8.08 -8.59
N LYS A 144 -24.39 8.97 -9.53
CA LYS A 144 -23.43 9.90 -10.16
C LYS A 144 -22.54 10.40 -9.03
N SER A 145 -21.24 10.10 -9.09
CA SER A 145 -20.37 10.54 -8.01
C SER A 145 -20.53 12.05 -7.91
N ARG A 146 -20.54 12.62 -6.70
CA ARG A 146 -20.56 14.08 -6.52
C ARG A 146 -19.50 14.76 -7.39
N LEU A 147 -18.40 14.05 -7.69
CA LEU A 147 -17.37 14.40 -8.66
C LEU A 147 -17.88 14.49 -10.10
N ASP A 148 -18.70 13.56 -10.59
CA ASP A 148 -19.27 13.55 -11.94
C ASP A 148 -20.37 14.60 -12.12
N GLU A 149 -21.19 14.85 -11.10
CA GLU A 149 -22.12 16.00 -11.09
C GLU A 149 -21.38 17.33 -11.11
N LEU A 150 -20.33 17.48 -10.30
CA LEU A 150 -19.49 18.67 -10.30
C LEU A 150 -18.74 18.84 -11.64
N ARG A 151 -18.34 17.74 -12.29
CA ARG A 151 -17.71 17.74 -13.62
C ARG A 151 -18.70 18.10 -14.74
N GLN A 152 -19.94 17.64 -14.68
CA GLN A 152 -21.00 18.04 -15.61
C GLN A 152 -21.38 19.52 -15.42
N LYS A 153 -21.49 19.99 -14.18
CA LYS A 153 -21.93 21.36 -13.85
C LYS A 153 -20.86 22.43 -14.07
N HIS A 154 -19.60 22.10 -13.82
CA HIS A 154 -18.50 23.08 -13.85
C HIS A 154 -17.43 22.79 -14.91
N GLY A 155 -17.58 21.71 -15.69
CA GLY A 155 -16.56 21.23 -16.61
C GLY A 155 -15.33 20.67 -15.88
N ARG A 156 -14.46 20.00 -16.63
CA ARG A 156 -13.14 19.61 -16.14
C ARG A 156 -12.27 20.87 -16.09
N LEU A 157 -11.87 21.30 -14.89
CA LEU A 157 -10.93 22.40 -14.73
C LEU A 157 -9.63 22.05 -15.46
N THR A 158 -9.14 22.97 -16.29
CA THR A 158 -7.79 22.83 -16.85
C THR A 158 -6.76 22.89 -15.73
N SER A 159 -5.56 22.34 -15.96
CA SER A 159 -4.47 22.35 -14.98
C SER A 159 -4.19 23.76 -14.44
N GLU A 160 -4.34 24.78 -15.29
CA GLU A 160 -4.16 26.20 -14.95
C GLU A 160 -5.25 26.72 -14.00
N GLN A 161 -6.51 26.36 -14.26
CA GLN A 161 -7.64 26.77 -13.42
C GLN A 161 -7.61 26.09 -12.05
N LEU A 162 -7.14 24.84 -11.97
CA LEU A 162 -6.97 24.12 -10.72
C LEU A 162 -5.87 24.75 -9.85
N HIS A 163 -4.71 25.07 -10.44
CA HIS A 163 -3.62 25.74 -9.74
C HIS A 163 -4.03 27.12 -9.20
N SER A 164 -4.74 27.93 -10.00
CA SER A 164 -5.26 29.23 -9.55
C SER A 164 -6.18 29.13 -8.33
N LYS A 165 -7.08 28.12 -8.31
CA LYS A 165 -7.98 27.89 -7.17
C LYS A 165 -7.26 27.37 -5.93
N ILE A 166 -6.23 26.53 -6.09
CA ILE A 166 -5.40 26.05 -4.99
C ILE A 166 -4.65 27.23 -4.38
N ASN A 167 -4.00 28.07 -5.20
CA ASN A 167 -3.24 29.25 -4.73
C ASN A 167 -4.11 30.23 -3.95
N LYS A 168 -5.32 30.49 -4.44
CA LYS A 168 -6.30 31.36 -3.75
C LYS A 168 -6.75 30.80 -2.40
N ARG A 169 -6.83 29.47 -2.24
CA ARG A 169 -7.30 28.81 -1.01
C ARG A 169 -6.19 28.59 0.01
N SER A 170 -5.00 28.21 -0.44
CA SER A 170 -3.89 27.89 0.46
C SER A 170 -3.00 29.09 0.77
N GLY A 171 -3.13 30.21 0.07
CA GLY A 171 -2.24 31.37 0.20
C GLY A 171 -0.81 31.11 -0.26
N ILE A 172 -0.57 29.98 -0.94
CA ILE A 172 0.74 29.52 -1.41
C ILE A 172 0.73 29.60 -2.94
N GLU A 173 1.64 30.34 -3.56
CA GLU A 173 1.76 30.41 -5.03
C GLU A 173 2.32 29.10 -5.63
N PHE A 174 1.45 28.23 -6.13
CA PHE A 174 1.82 27.25 -7.14
C PHE A 174 1.87 27.90 -8.53
N SER A 175 3.08 28.21 -8.98
CA SER A 175 3.31 28.60 -10.37
C SER A 175 3.05 27.41 -11.32
N PRO A 176 2.43 27.63 -12.51
CA PRO A 176 2.32 26.63 -13.59
C PRO A 176 3.67 26.05 -14.06
N ARG A 177 4.80 26.60 -13.60
CA ARG A 177 6.15 26.10 -13.85
C ARG A 177 6.45 24.71 -13.32
N ALA A 178 5.54 24.03 -12.62
CA ALA A 178 5.72 22.61 -12.25
C ALA A 178 5.87 21.66 -13.47
N ALA A 179 5.56 22.12 -14.70
CA ALA A 179 5.84 21.41 -15.95
C ALA A 179 7.21 21.76 -16.59
N LYS A 180 8.03 22.61 -15.97
CA LYS A 180 9.48 22.62 -16.18
C LYS A 180 10.09 21.90 -14.99
N SER A 181 10.51 20.65 -15.17
CA SER A 181 11.45 20.01 -14.24
C SER A 181 12.78 20.76 -14.33
N GLN A 182 12.83 21.96 -13.76
CA GLN A 182 14.10 22.52 -13.34
C GLN A 182 14.59 21.55 -12.28
N LEU A 183 15.66 20.81 -12.62
CA LEU A 183 16.50 20.06 -11.70
C LEU A 183 16.90 21.04 -10.60
N LYS A 184 16.08 21.19 -9.56
CA LYS A 184 16.15 22.33 -8.64
C LYS A 184 17.39 22.29 -7.75
N ASN A 185 18.31 21.34 -7.96
CA ASN A 185 19.51 21.07 -7.17
C ASN A 185 20.61 20.36 -7.99
N GLY A 186 20.85 20.78 -9.24
CA GLY A 186 22.01 20.32 -10.00
C GLY A 186 21.95 18.90 -10.60
N GLY A 187 20.82 18.19 -10.52
CA GLY A 187 20.62 16.91 -11.20
C GLY A 187 19.81 15.88 -10.39
N TYR A 188 19.59 14.68 -10.94
CA TYR A 188 18.99 13.53 -10.21
C TYR A 188 19.98 12.89 -9.22
N LYS A 189 19.49 12.47 -8.05
CA LYS A 189 20.24 11.85 -6.95
C LYS A 189 19.74 10.43 -6.65
N THR A 190 20.44 9.72 -5.75
CA THR A 190 20.00 8.40 -5.28
C THR A 190 18.57 8.46 -4.72
N TYR A 191 17.78 7.42 -5.02
CA TYR A 191 16.35 7.27 -4.74
C TYR A 191 15.39 8.21 -5.48
N ASP A 192 15.88 9.09 -6.36
CA ASP A 192 14.99 9.81 -7.26
C ASP A 192 14.33 8.84 -8.25
N ILE A 193 13.06 9.14 -8.55
CA ILE A 193 12.20 8.33 -9.39
C ILE A 193 11.61 9.21 -10.49
N ASP A 194 11.90 8.88 -11.74
CA ASP A 194 11.33 9.48 -12.95
C ASP A 194 11.49 8.48 -14.11
N LYS A 195 11.09 8.85 -15.33
CA LYS A 195 11.22 8.03 -16.53
C LYS A 195 12.69 7.78 -16.86
N TYR A 196 13.01 6.62 -17.43
CA TYR A 196 14.37 6.29 -17.87
C TYR A 196 14.96 7.34 -18.82
N SER A 197 14.14 7.89 -19.73
CA SER A 197 14.53 8.98 -20.64
C SER A 197 15.08 10.22 -19.94
N LYS A 198 14.73 10.43 -18.67
CA LYS A 198 15.20 11.55 -17.86
C LYS A 198 16.28 11.13 -16.86
N ALA A 199 15.97 10.18 -15.97
CA ALA A 199 16.87 9.80 -14.88
C ALA A 199 17.91 8.74 -15.28
N GLY A 200 17.59 7.91 -16.28
CA GLY A 200 18.43 6.80 -16.73
C GLY A 200 19.66 7.22 -17.53
N LYS A 201 19.50 8.18 -18.45
CA LYS A 201 20.60 8.75 -19.24
C LYS A 201 21.46 9.64 -18.32
N GLY A 202 22.65 9.16 -17.96
CA GLY A 202 23.53 9.76 -16.94
C GLY A 202 23.79 11.27 -17.03
N GLY A 203 23.57 11.91 -18.18
CA GLY A 203 23.76 13.36 -18.39
C GLY A 203 22.84 14.28 -17.57
N ASN A 204 21.78 13.78 -16.94
CA ASN A 204 20.90 14.59 -16.09
C ASN A 204 21.16 14.39 -14.58
N ARG A 205 22.19 13.64 -14.21
CA ARG A 205 22.47 13.30 -12.81
C ARG A 205 23.19 14.43 -12.10
N ALA A 206 23.00 14.52 -10.79
CA ALA A 206 23.70 15.50 -9.97
C ALA A 206 25.19 15.13 -9.87
N ASN A 207 26.03 16.15 -9.65
CA ASN A 207 27.44 15.93 -9.36
C ASN A 207 27.58 15.03 -8.12
N GLY A 208 28.42 13.99 -8.17
CA GLY A 208 28.50 12.96 -7.11
C GLY A 208 27.47 11.83 -7.21
N TYR A 209 26.65 11.77 -8.27
CA TYR A 209 25.62 10.74 -8.47
C TYR A 209 25.65 10.09 -9.87
N ALA A 210 26.77 10.10 -10.56
CA ALA A 210 26.97 9.45 -11.85
C ALA A 210 27.34 7.96 -11.74
N HIS A 211 27.39 7.27 -12.88
CA HIS A 211 27.86 5.89 -12.97
C HIS A 211 29.40 5.87 -13.07
N THR A 212 30.06 6.46 -12.08
CA THR A 212 31.52 6.51 -11.97
C THR A 212 31.91 6.10 -10.55
N LYS A 213 33.13 5.58 -10.38
CA LYS A 213 33.64 5.21 -9.04
C LYS A 213 33.71 6.41 -8.09
N GLN A 214 33.97 7.60 -8.63
CA GLN A 214 34.08 8.85 -7.87
C GLN A 214 32.70 9.36 -7.44
N ASP A 215 31.67 9.14 -8.26
CA ASP A 215 30.31 9.63 -8.04
C ASP A 215 29.38 8.57 -7.43
N GLY A 216 29.95 7.66 -6.65
CA GLY A 216 29.19 6.71 -5.85
C GLY A 216 28.59 5.53 -6.61
N LEU A 217 28.89 5.35 -7.92
CA LEU A 217 28.36 4.28 -8.78
C LEU A 217 26.84 4.19 -8.70
N ILE A 218 26.13 5.21 -9.15
CA ILE A 218 24.66 5.17 -9.19
C ILE A 218 24.20 4.63 -10.54
N GLU A 219 23.11 3.88 -10.56
CA GLU A 219 22.51 3.32 -11.76
C GLU A 219 20.97 3.36 -11.68
N ALA A 220 20.32 3.45 -12.83
CA ALA A 220 18.87 3.42 -12.89
C ALA A 220 18.37 1.97 -12.92
N HIS A 221 17.38 1.67 -12.09
CA HIS A 221 16.72 0.38 -12.05
C HIS A 221 15.25 0.53 -12.41
N HIS A 222 14.73 -0.34 -13.28
CA HIS A 222 13.29 -0.40 -13.55
C HIS A 222 12.61 -1.26 -12.46
N PRO A 223 11.58 -0.74 -11.75
CA PRO A 223 10.90 -1.50 -10.70
C PRO A 223 10.20 -2.76 -11.23
N ILE A 224 9.63 -2.66 -12.42
CA ILE A 224 9.15 -3.79 -13.21
C ILE A 224 10.18 -4.06 -14.27
N GLN A 225 10.57 -5.31 -14.41
CA GLN A 225 11.69 -5.63 -15.25
C GLN A 225 11.34 -5.40 -16.74
N ASP A 226 12.30 -4.80 -17.46
CA ASP A 226 12.15 -4.32 -18.84
C ASP A 226 11.92 -5.42 -19.90
N GLU A 227 12.61 -6.56 -19.77
CA GLU A 227 12.44 -7.74 -20.64
C GLU A 227 11.11 -8.44 -20.44
N TRP A 228 10.63 -8.60 -19.19
CA TRP A 228 9.27 -9.07 -18.96
C TRP A 228 8.26 -8.12 -19.62
N ALA A 229 8.42 -6.81 -19.43
CA ALA A 229 7.50 -5.82 -19.99
C ALA A 229 7.46 -5.82 -21.53
N LYS A 230 8.60 -6.09 -22.19
CA LYS A 230 8.67 -6.31 -23.65
C LYS A 230 7.94 -7.58 -24.09
N GLN A 231 8.01 -8.66 -23.31
CA GLN A 231 7.28 -9.89 -23.60
C GLN A 231 5.79 -9.71 -23.38
N TRP A 232 5.42 -9.03 -22.31
CA TRP A 232 4.05 -8.63 -22.02
C TRP A 232 3.45 -7.75 -23.13
N GLU A 233 4.20 -6.80 -23.69
CA GLU A 233 3.78 -6.02 -24.87
C GLU A 233 3.49 -6.92 -26.08
N LYS A 234 4.36 -7.90 -26.37
CA LYS A 234 4.15 -8.86 -27.46
C LYS A 234 2.90 -9.71 -27.24
N ALA A 235 2.64 -10.13 -26.00
CA ALA A 235 1.50 -10.97 -25.66
C ALA A 235 0.16 -10.21 -25.68
N THR A 236 0.15 -8.95 -25.24
CA THR A 236 -1.08 -8.16 -25.07
C THR A 236 -1.36 -7.18 -26.21
N GLY A 237 -0.36 -6.87 -27.03
CA GLY A 237 -0.43 -5.81 -28.05
C GLY A 237 -0.42 -4.38 -27.49
N LYS A 238 -0.23 -4.21 -26.17
CA LYS A 238 -0.18 -2.90 -25.51
C LYS A 238 1.20 -2.27 -25.69
N LYS A 239 1.26 -0.98 -26.02
CA LYS A 239 2.52 -0.29 -26.36
C LYS A 239 3.35 0.03 -25.12
N TYR A 240 4.38 -0.77 -24.89
CA TYR A 240 5.38 -0.56 -23.85
C TYR A 240 6.55 0.29 -24.37
N SER A 241 7.27 0.96 -23.47
CA SER A 241 8.45 1.74 -23.81
C SER A 241 9.38 1.87 -22.62
N SER A 242 10.52 1.19 -22.68
CA SER A 242 11.61 1.27 -21.69
C SER A 242 12.00 2.70 -21.37
N TYR A 243 12.04 3.58 -22.39
CA TYR A 243 12.39 5.00 -22.22
C TYR A 243 11.36 5.80 -21.42
N LYS A 244 10.09 5.40 -21.48
CA LYS A 244 8.99 6.09 -20.77
C LYS A 244 8.66 5.42 -19.45
N ALA A 245 9.07 4.16 -19.26
CA ALA A 245 8.91 3.43 -18.03
C ALA A 245 9.70 4.11 -16.89
N PRO A 246 9.12 4.16 -15.68
CA PRO A 246 9.76 4.78 -14.53
C PRO A 246 10.94 3.94 -14.05
N THR A 247 11.91 4.62 -13.47
CA THR A 247 13.11 4.05 -12.88
C THR A 247 13.39 4.68 -11.54
N ILE A 248 14.13 3.96 -10.70
CA ILE A 248 14.67 4.44 -9.43
C ILE A 248 16.20 4.46 -9.53
N LEU A 249 16.83 5.54 -9.06
CA LEU A 249 18.28 5.62 -9.00
C LEU A 249 18.81 4.93 -7.74
N LEU A 250 19.68 3.95 -7.90
CA LEU A 250 20.20 3.12 -6.82
C LEU A 250 21.71 2.98 -6.94
N ARG A 251 22.37 2.72 -5.81
CA ARG A 251 23.80 2.43 -5.80
C ARG A 251 24.06 1.05 -6.39
N THR A 252 25.05 0.95 -7.28
CA THR A 252 25.50 -0.26 -7.95
C THR A 252 26.93 -0.60 -7.54
N GLY A 253 27.27 -1.88 -7.60
CA GLY A 253 28.53 -2.42 -7.09
C GLY A 253 28.34 -3.68 -6.26
N LYS A 254 29.44 -4.35 -5.92
CA LYS A 254 29.39 -5.61 -5.17
C LYS A 254 28.69 -5.42 -3.82
N GLY A 255 27.54 -6.09 -3.66
CA GLY A 255 26.73 -6.04 -2.44
C GLY A 255 25.83 -4.80 -2.29
N GLU A 256 25.82 -3.92 -3.28
CA GLU A 256 24.97 -2.73 -3.31
C GLU A 256 23.55 -3.06 -3.81
N ILE A 257 22.61 -2.14 -3.53
CA ILE A 257 21.17 -2.38 -3.71
C ILE A 257 20.83 -2.74 -5.16
N HIS A 258 21.34 -1.99 -6.15
CA HIS A 258 21.06 -2.25 -7.56
C HIS A 258 21.49 -3.67 -7.97
N SER A 259 22.73 -4.05 -7.66
CA SER A 259 23.27 -5.36 -8.02
C SER A 259 22.57 -6.51 -7.30
N LYS A 260 22.10 -6.30 -6.06
CA LYS A 260 21.27 -7.28 -5.33
C LYS A 260 19.91 -7.48 -5.99
N ILE A 261 19.24 -6.41 -6.42
CA ILE A 261 17.95 -6.53 -7.12
C ILE A 261 18.14 -7.28 -8.44
N SER A 262 19.17 -6.92 -9.22
CA SER A 262 19.48 -7.62 -10.48
C SER A 262 19.77 -9.10 -10.26
N ALA A 263 20.46 -9.46 -9.18
CA ALA A 263 20.69 -10.86 -8.82
C ALA A 263 19.37 -11.60 -8.49
N LEU A 264 18.51 -11.01 -7.65
CA LEU A 264 17.20 -11.59 -7.29
C LEU A 264 16.31 -11.80 -8.53
N GLN A 265 16.27 -10.80 -9.41
CA GLN A 265 15.52 -10.88 -10.67
C GLN A 265 16.05 -11.99 -11.58
N SER A 266 17.38 -12.11 -11.68
CA SER A 266 18.01 -13.12 -12.53
C SER A 266 17.77 -14.55 -12.00
N GLU A 267 17.85 -14.73 -10.68
CA GLU A 267 17.57 -16.01 -10.02
C GLU A 267 16.11 -16.42 -10.22
N ARG A 268 15.17 -15.49 -9.99
CA ARG A 268 13.74 -15.74 -10.20
C ARG A 268 13.46 -16.24 -11.60
N TRP A 269 14.03 -15.63 -12.62
CA TRP A 269 13.78 -16.05 -14.00
C TRP A 269 14.44 -17.34 -14.41
N SER A 270 15.57 -17.68 -13.79
CA SER A 270 16.16 -19.00 -13.99
C SER A 270 15.18 -20.11 -13.58
N ILE A 271 14.18 -19.80 -12.76
CA ILE A 271 13.19 -20.72 -12.23
C ILE A 271 11.83 -20.54 -12.93
N GLU A 272 11.28 -19.31 -12.92
CA GLU A 272 9.92 -19.01 -13.35
C GLU A 272 9.80 -18.63 -14.83
N GLY A 273 10.90 -18.25 -15.48
CA GLY A 273 10.88 -17.65 -16.81
C GLY A 273 10.17 -16.29 -16.82
N PHE A 274 9.53 -15.95 -17.95
CA PHE A 274 8.93 -14.63 -18.21
C PHE A 274 7.41 -14.67 -18.43
N ASN A 275 6.77 -15.84 -18.28
CA ASN A 275 5.35 -16.03 -18.57
C ASN A 275 4.48 -15.87 -17.31
N THR A 276 4.73 -14.80 -16.57
CA THR A 276 4.05 -14.47 -15.32
C THR A 276 3.02 -13.37 -15.55
N ASP A 277 2.02 -13.27 -14.66
CA ASP A 277 1.01 -12.24 -14.74
C ASP A 277 1.53 -10.87 -14.25
N ILE A 278 0.86 -9.79 -14.67
CA ILE A 278 1.27 -8.42 -14.33
C ILE A 278 1.19 -8.15 -12.82
N VAL A 279 0.27 -8.77 -12.10
CA VAL A 279 0.12 -8.57 -10.65
C VAL A 279 1.29 -9.22 -9.91
N HIS A 280 1.70 -10.43 -10.34
CA HIS A 280 2.87 -11.16 -9.86
C HIS A 280 4.13 -10.33 -10.04
N GLU A 281 4.36 -9.74 -11.21
CA GLU A 281 5.55 -8.91 -11.43
C GLU A 281 5.60 -7.66 -10.56
N PHE A 282 4.45 -7.04 -10.30
CA PHE A 282 4.37 -5.89 -9.40
C PHE A 282 4.66 -6.27 -7.95
N ASN A 283 4.15 -7.42 -7.51
CA ASN A 283 4.40 -7.95 -6.18
C ASN A 283 5.87 -8.36 -6.00
N MET A 284 6.44 -9.06 -6.99
CA MET A 284 7.83 -9.49 -6.97
C MET A 284 8.78 -8.30 -7.06
N GLY A 285 8.54 -7.34 -7.96
CA GLY A 285 9.36 -6.13 -8.07
C GLY A 285 9.42 -5.33 -6.75
N TYR A 286 8.29 -5.26 -6.02
CA TYR A 286 8.30 -4.65 -4.69
C TYR A 286 9.12 -5.46 -3.66
N LYS A 287 8.90 -6.79 -3.61
CA LYS A 287 9.62 -7.68 -2.69
C LYS A 287 11.13 -7.65 -2.93
N GLU A 288 11.56 -7.69 -4.18
CA GLU A 288 12.97 -7.63 -4.58
C GLU A 288 13.63 -6.31 -4.17
N LEU A 289 12.93 -5.18 -4.34
CA LEU A 289 13.40 -3.87 -3.87
C LEU A 289 13.62 -3.87 -2.35
N ILE A 290 12.66 -4.38 -1.58
CA ILE A 290 12.77 -4.45 -0.11
C ILE A 290 13.88 -5.41 0.32
N GLN A 291 13.94 -6.61 -0.26
CA GLN A 291 14.93 -7.64 0.06
C GLN A 291 16.36 -7.20 -0.25
N ALA A 292 16.55 -6.42 -1.31
CA ALA A 292 17.84 -5.82 -1.64
C ALA A 292 18.26 -4.67 -0.70
N GLY A 293 17.36 -4.21 0.18
CA GLY A 293 17.60 -3.15 1.16
C GLY A 293 17.17 -1.75 0.71
N ALA A 294 16.35 -1.62 -0.34
CA ALA A 294 15.80 -0.32 -0.71
C ALA A 294 14.83 0.19 0.37
N LYS A 295 14.89 1.48 0.71
CA LYS A 295 13.98 2.03 1.75
C LYS A 295 12.53 1.94 1.28
N CYS A 296 11.67 1.41 2.14
CA CYS A 296 10.24 1.16 1.87
C CYS A 296 9.51 2.36 1.24
N LYS A 297 9.74 3.58 1.75
CA LYS A 297 9.18 4.82 1.19
C LYS A 297 9.44 4.98 -0.32
N TYR A 298 10.66 4.70 -0.76
CA TYR A 298 11.05 4.87 -2.16
C TYR A 298 10.64 3.66 -3.02
N ALA A 299 10.72 2.43 -2.48
CA ALA A 299 10.19 1.25 -3.15
C ALA A 299 8.69 1.38 -3.46
N LYS A 300 7.87 1.75 -2.46
CA LYS A 300 6.43 2.03 -2.63
C LYS A 300 6.17 3.11 -3.68
N LYS A 301 6.99 4.18 -3.68
CA LYS A 301 6.86 5.26 -4.67
C LYS A 301 7.21 4.77 -6.08
N ALA A 302 8.25 3.96 -6.23
CA ALA A 302 8.70 3.46 -7.52
C ALA A 302 7.67 2.50 -8.13
N ILE A 303 7.12 1.59 -7.33
CA ILE A 303 6.05 0.68 -7.74
C ILE A 303 4.77 1.44 -8.09
N ARG A 304 4.41 2.48 -7.33
CA ARG A 304 3.25 3.33 -7.64
C ARG A 304 3.41 4.06 -8.99
N GLU A 305 4.59 4.61 -9.28
CA GLU A 305 4.83 5.26 -10.57
C GLU A 305 4.84 4.24 -11.71
N ALA A 306 5.37 3.04 -11.50
CA ALA A 306 5.26 1.94 -12.46
C ALA A 306 3.79 1.58 -12.71
N TYR A 307 2.98 1.49 -11.66
CA TYR A 307 1.56 1.15 -11.79
C TYR A 307 0.83 2.19 -12.64
N ARG A 308 1.03 3.47 -12.34
CA ARG A 308 0.50 4.58 -13.16
C ARG A 308 0.93 4.48 -14.62
N TYR A 309 2.17 4.09 -14.88
CA TYR A 309 2.66 3.94 -16.25
C TYR A 309 1.94 2.79 -16.98
N PHE A 310 1.84 1.60 -16.36
CA PHE A 310 1.18 0.43 -16.94
C PHE A 310 -0.35 0.62 -17.08
N ASP A 311 -1.00 1.27 -16.11
CA ASP A 311 -2.40 1.68 -16.17
C ASP A 311 -2.66 2.63 -17.36
N ASN A 312 -1.80 3.64 -17.55
CA ASN A 312 -1.92 4.57 -18.66
C ASN A 312 -1.77 3.93 -20.05
N ILE A 313 -1.05 2.82 -20.17
CA ILE A 313 -0.94 2.04 -21.42
C ILE A 313 -2.01 0.94 -21.52
N GLY A 314 -2.94 0.91 -20.56
CA GLY A 314 -4.07 -0.02 -20.51
C GLY A 314 -3.68 -1.44 -20.15
N GLY A 315 -2.71 -1.59 -19.24
CA GLY A 315 -2.24 -2.89 -18.75
C GLY A 315 -3.01 -3.46 -17.57
N PHE A 316 -3.86 -2.65 -16.94
CA PHE A 316 -4.84 -3.03 -15.93
C PHE A 316 -6.25 -2.69 -16.42
#